data_AF-F8AAJ0-F1
#
_entry.id   AF-F8AAJ0-F1
#
_cell.length_a   1.000
_cell.length_b   1.000
_cell.length_c   1.000
_cell.angle_alpha   90.00
_cell.angle_beta   90.00
_cell.angle_gamma   90.00
#
_symmetry.space_group_name_H-M   'P 1'
#
loop_
_entity.id
_entity.type
_entity.pdbx_description
1 polymer ?
#
loop_
_entity_poly.entity_id
_entity_poly.type
_entity_poly.pdbx_seq_one_letter_code
_entity_poly.pdbx_strand_id
1 'polypeptide(L)'
;MHDAGKVIPGIVVLVVLVTLPFWWNLGKAAPRIELELPKQYKNCVEDRKFMARDHMKLLNEWRNELVRNGQFEYVNSKGQTFPIKFQEGCLKCHPSRSKFCDRCHNFVEVKPYCWNCHYSPEEMKVWATKNVKLKEEAFSKQPASHH
;
A
#
# COMPACT_ATOMS: atom_id res chain seq x y z
N MET A 1 1.72 48.98 29.51
CA MET A 1 1.44 48.03 30.60
C MET A 1 0.27 47.17 30.14
N HIS A 2 0.50 45.92 29.77
CA HIS A 2 -0.48 45.09 29.07
C HIS A 2 -1.73 44.84 29.95
N ASP A 3 -2.91 44.85 29.34
CA ASP A 3 -4.20 44.40 29.88
C ASP A 3 -4.18 42.89 30.21
N ALA A 4 -3.21 42.44 31.01
CA ALA A 4 -3.00 41.05 31.38
C ALA A 4 -4.28 40.42 31.96
N GLY A 5 -5.09 41.21 32.68
CA GLY A 5 -6.39 40.79 33.21
C GLY A 5 -7.43 40.41 32.15
N LYS A 6 -7.34 40.91 30.92
CA LYS A 6 -8.25 40.57 29.80
C LYS A 6 -7.66 39.49 28.89
N VAL A 7 -6.34 39.40 28.80
CA VAL A 7 -5.63 38.44 27.94
C VAL A 7 -5.57 37.04 28.57
N ILE A 8 -5.35 36.95 29.89
CA ILE A 8 -5.29 35.67 30.63
C ILE A 8 -6.54 34.81 30.42
N PRO A 9 -7.79 35.31 30.59
CA PRO A 9 -8.97 34.46 30.37
C PRO A 9 -9.08 33.95 28.93
N GLY A 10 -8.68 34.75 27.93
CA GLY A 10 -8.64 34.32 26.53
C GLY A 10 -7.64 33.18 26.31
N ILE A 11 -6.46 33.25 26.92
CA ILE A 11 -5.45 32.19 26.85
C ILE A 11 -5.96 30.91 27.52
N VAL A 12 -6.60 31.01 28.69
CA VAL A 12 -7.16 29.84 29.39
C VAL A 12 -8.21 29.14 28.54
N VAL A 13 -9.15 29.89 27.94
CA VAL A 13 -10.16 29.32 27.04
C VAL A 13 -9.52 28.64 25.83
N LEU A 14 -8.51 29.26 25.22
CA LEU A 14 -7.79 28.71 24.09
C LEU A 14 -7.06 27.40 24.45
N VAL A 15 -6.37 27.36 25.59
CA VAL A 15 -5.69 26.14 26.07
C VAL A 15 -6.68 25.03 26.33
N VAL A 16 -7.82 25.33 26.96
CA VAL A 16 -8.88 24.33 27.18
C VAL A 16 -9.41 23.80 25.85
N LEU A 17 -9.76 24.66 24.89
CA LEU A 17 -10.27 24.22 23.59
C LEU A 17 -9.27 23.38 22.80
N VAL A 18 -7.98 23.74 22.84
CA VAL A 18 -6.92 23.00 22.13
C VAL A 18 -6.63 21.65 22.80
N THR A 19 -6.66 21.58 24.13
CA THR A 19 -6.36 20.34 24.87
C THR A 19 -7.56 19.40 24.99
N LEU A 20 -8.78 19.92 24.92
CA LEU A 20 -10.03 19.17 25.02
C LEU A 20 -10.18 17.97 24.04
N PRO A 21 -9.75 18.01 22.76
CA PRO A 21 -9.74 16.79 21.94
C PRO A 21 -8.77 15.72 22.46
N PHE A 22 -7.69 16.08 23.15
CA PHE A 22 -6.78 15.09 23.76
C PHE A 22 -7.43 14.40 24.96
N TRP A 23 -8.12 15.16 25.82
CA TRP A 23 -8.87 14.60 26.96
C TRP A 23 -10.03 13.71 26.50
N TRP A 24 -10.77 14.10 25.45
CA TRP A 24 -11.86 13.28 24.89
C TRP A 24 -11.41 12.07 24.07
N ASN A 25 -10.18 12.06 23.58
CA ASN A 25 -9.61 10.91 22.88
C ASN A 25 -8.69 10.06 23.77
N LEU A 26 -8.47 10.45 25.03
CA LEU A 26 -7.67 9.70 25.99
C LEU A 26 -8.32 8.34 26.26
N GLY A 27 -7.60 7.26 25.98
CA GLY A 27 -8.09 5.88 26.14
C GLY A 27 -8.89 5.32 24.96
N LYS A 28 -9.15 6.09 23.90
CA LYS A 28 -9.71 5.52 22.66
C LYS A 28 -8.60 4.75 21.92
N ALA A 29 -8.89 3.49 21.57
CA ALA A 29 -7.96 2.68 20.79
C ALA A 29 -7.70 3.34 19.43
N ALA A 30 -6.43 3.32 18.99
CA ALA A 30 -6.09 3.79 17.65
C ALA A 30 -6.91 3.01 16.60
N PRO A 31 -7.35 3.68 15.51
CA PRO A 31 -8.07 3.02 14.43
C PRO A 31 -7.26 1.82 13.91
N ARG A 32 -7.84 0.62 14.02
CA ARG A 32 -7.21 -0.60 13.53
C ARG A 32 -7.51 -0.76 12.04
N ILE A 33 -6.45 -0.90 11.24
CA ILE A 33 -6.58 -1.25 9.84
C ILE A 33 -6.82 -2.77 9.75
N GLU A 34 -7.95 -3.17 9.18
CA GLU A 34 -8.22 -4.56 8.85
C GLU A 34 -7.47 -4.91 7.55
N LEU A 35 -6.58 -5.89 7.62
CA LEU A 35 -5.75 -6.33 6.49
C LEU A 35 -6.09 -7.78 6.13
N GLU A 36 -6.31 -8.05 4.84
CA GLU A 36 -6.36 -9.43 4.37
C GLU A 36 -4.94 -10.01 4.31
N LEU A 37 -4.56 -10.72 5.36
CA LEU A 37 -3.28 -11.43 5.42
C LEU A 37 -3.34 -12.74 4.62
N PRO A 38 -2.22 -13.17 4.00
CA PRO A 38 -2.14 -14.48 3.37
C PRO A 38 -2.40 -15.58 4.39
N LYS A 39 -3.41 -16.42 4.13
CA LYS A 39 -3.77 -17.54 5.00
C LYS A 39 -2.73 -18.67 4.98
N GLN A 40 -1.95 -18.75 3.91
CA GLN A 40 -1.04 -19.86 3.63
C GLN A 40 0.40 -19.63 4.14
N TYR A 41 0.77 -18.38 4.44
CA TYR A 41 2.15 -18.02 4.75
C TYR A 41 2.24 -17.29 6.09
N LYS A 42 2.99 -17.86 7.03
CA LYS A 42 3.27 -17.21 8.33
C LYS A 42 4.36 -16.14 8.21
N ASN A 43 5.36 -16.38 7.37
CA ASN A 43 6.36 -15.40 6.93
C ASN A 43 6.49 -15.57 5.42
N CYS A 44 6.49 -14.47 4.66
CA CYS A 44 6.71 -14.51 3.22
C CYS A 44 8.20 -14.28 2.92
N VAL A 45 8.66 -13.03 2.97
CA VAL A 45 10.08 -12.66 2.75
C VAL A 45 10.82 -12.50 4.07
N GLU A 46 10.31 -11.66 4.97
CA GLU A 46 10.82 -11.46 6.33
C GLU A 46 9.68 -11.60 7.36
N ASP A 47 10.01 -11.46 8.64
CA ASP A 47 9.03 -11.47 9.71
C ASP A 47 8.16 -10.20 9.75
N ARG A 48 7.04 -10.29 10.47
CA ARG A 48 6.06 -9.20 10.58
C ARG A 48 6.66 -7.92 11.18
N LYS A 49 7.55 -8.02 12.18
CA LYS A 49 8.14 -6.83 12.82
C LYS A 49 9.12 -6.14 11.88
N PHE A 50 9.86 -6.88 11.07
CA PHE A 50 10.69 -6.32 10.02
C PHE A 50 9.81 -5.59 8.98
N MET A 51 8.79 -6.26 8.46
CA MET A 51 7.92 -5.66 7.44
C MET A 51 7.20 -4.40 7.94
N ALA A 52 6.75 -4.37 9.20
CA ALA A 52 6.12 -3.17 9.74
C ALA A 52 7.07 -1.95 9.83
N ARG A 53 8.38 -2.18 9.95
CA ARG A 53 9.39 -1.13 10.15
C ARG A 53 10.08 -0.73 8.85
N ASP A 54 10.48 -1.74 8.06
CA ASP A 54 11.46 -1.61 6.99
C ASP A 54 10.87 -1.94 5.60
N HIS A 55 9.56 -2.22 5.49
CA HIS A 55 8.93 -2.63 4.22
C HIS A 55 9.28 -1.74 3.02
N MET A 56 9.14 -0.41 3.17
CA MET A 56 9.43 0.51 2.07
C MET A 56 10.92 0.67 1.80
N LYS A 57 11.76 0.51 2.83
CA LYS A 57 13.21 0.51 2.67
C LYS A 57 13.63 -0.69 1.81
N LEU A 58 13.15 -1.89 2.16
CA LEU A 58 13.40 -3.11 1.40
C LEU A 58 12.93 -2.97 -0.05
N LEU A 59 11.71 -2.45 -0.30
CA LEU A 59 11.21 -2.27 -1.66
C LEU A 59 12.03 -1.29 -2.49
N ASN A 60 12.52 -0.20 -1.87
CA ASN A 60 13.37 0.77 -2.56
C ASN A 60 14.75 0.18 -2.90
N GLU A 61 15.32 -0.60 -1.97
CA GLU A 61 16.56 -1.34 -2.20
C GLU A 61 16.39 -2.35 -3.33
N TRP A 62 15.36 -3.19 -3.26
CA TRP A 62 14.99 -4.15 -4.32
C TRP A 62 14.85 -3.50 -5.69
N ARG A 63 14.16 -2.35 -5.77
CA ARG A 63 14.06 -1.58 -7.01
C ARG A 63 15.43 -1.15 -7.53
N ASN A 64 16.29 -0.61 -6.66
CA ASN A 64 17.61 -0.15 -7.05
C ASN A 64 18.49 -1.33 -7.50
N GLU A 65 18.47 -2.43 -6.76
CA GLU A 65 19.22 -3.64 -7.06
C GLU A 65 18.83 -4.22 -8.42
N LEU A 66 17.53 -4.32 -8.70
CA LEU A 66 17.03 -4.83 -9.98
C LEU A 66 17.33 -3.89 -11.14
N VAL A 67 17.02 -2.59 -10.99
CA VAL A 67 17.07 -1.62 -12.10
C VAL A 67 18.48 -1.10 -12.36
N ARG A 68 19.29 -0.90 -11.32
CA ARG A 68 20.63 -0.31 -11.45
C ARG A 68 21.75 -1.34 -11.43
N ASN A 69 21.64 -2.34 -10.57
CA ASN A 69 22.74 -3.28 -10.32
C ASN A 69 22.54 -4.64 -11.03
N GLY A 70 21.37 -4.87 -11.63
CA GLY A 70 21.05 -6.13 -12.30
C GLY A 70 20.99 -7.33 -11.35
N GLN A 71 20.71 -7.11 -10.07
CA GLN A 71 20.56 -8.17 -9.07
C GLN A 71 19.12 -8.65 -9.02
N PHE A 72 18.93 -9.97 -9.10
CA PHE A 72 17.60 -10.59 -9.18
C PHE A 72 17.18 -11.34 -7.92
N GLU A 73 18.12 -11.57 -7.00
CA GLU A 73 17.93 -12.41 -5.83
C GLU A 73 18.20 -11.64 -4.53
N TYR A 74 17.37 -11.88 -3.52
CA TYR A 74 17.51 -11.36 -2.17
C TYR A 74 17.56 -12.53 -1.19
N VAL A 75 18.51 -12.50 -0.27
CA VAL A 75 18.61 -13.49 0.82
C VAL A 75 18.07 -12.87 2.09
N ASN A 76 17.07 -13.51 2.69
CA ASN A 76 16.45 -13.01 3.92
C ASN A 76 17.30 -13.30 5.17
N SER A 77 16.86 -12.79 6.32
CA SER A 77 17.48 -13.03 7.63
C SER A 77 17.62 -14.51 8.03
N LYS A 78 16.92 -15.42 7.35
CA LYS A 78 16.94 -16.88 7.57
C LYS A 78 17.74 -17.64 6.52
N GLY A 79 18.43 -16.94 5.61
CA GLY A 79 19.20 -17.56 4.52
C GLY A 79 18.36 -18.10 3.37
N GLN A 80 17.07 -17.74 3.29
CA GLN A 80 16.19 -18.14 2.19
C GLN A 80 16.28 -17.12 1.04
N THR A 81 16.39 -17.61 -0.19
CA THR A 81 16.48 -16.77 -1.39
C THR A 81 15.10 -16.47 -1.97
N PHE A 82 14.90 -15.22 -2.37
CA PHE A 82 13.67 -14.73 -2.99
C PHE A 82 13.98 -13.94 -4.25
N PRO A 83 13.12 -14.02 -5.29
CA PRO A 83 13.21 -13.14 -6.44
C PRO A 83 12.86 -11.71 -6.02
N ILE A 84 13.74 -10.77 -6.33
CA ILE A 84 13.56 -9.33 -6.10
C ILE A 84 12.41 -8.75 -6.94
N LYS A 85 12.08 -9.42 -8.06
CA LYS A 85 10.97 -9.03 -8.92
C LYS A 85 9.67 -8.96 -8.13
N PHE A 86 9.12 -7.75 -8.00
CA PHE A 86 7.95 -7.44 -7.18
C PHE A 86 6.75 -8.38 -7.39
N GLN A 87 6.46 -8.75 -8.64
CA GLN A 87 5.34 -9.63 -9.00
C GLN A 87 5.58 -11.10 -8.62
N GLU A 88 6.81 -11.58 -8.72
CA GLU A 88 7.19 -12.97 -8.42
C GLU A 88 7.51 -13.18 -6.93
N GLY A 89 7.96 -12.12 -6.24
CA GLY A 89 8.25 -12.11 -4.81
C GLY A 89 7.05 -11.69 -3.97
N CYS A 90 6.85 -10.39 -3.78
CA CYS A 90 5.88 -9.86 -2.82
C CYS A 90 4.43 -10.21 -3.18
N LEU A 91 4.03 -10.04 -4.44
CA LEU A 91 2.64 -10.26 -4.88
C LEU A 91 2.23 -11.74 -4.92
N LYS A 92 3.19 -12.67 -4.82
CA LYS A 92 2.91 -14.10 -4.67
C LYS A 92 2.20 -14.41 -3.35
N CYS A 93 2.56 -13.69 -2.28
CA CYS A 93 1.90 -13.78 -0.97
C CYS A 93 0.81 -12.72 -0.80
N HIS A 94 0.94 -11.55 -1.43
CA HIS A 94 0.00 -10.42 -1.31
C HIS A 94 -0.72 -10.15 -2.64
N PRO A 95 -1.66 -11.01 -3.06
CA PRO A 95 -2.24 -10.93 -4.40
C PRO A 95 -3.21 -9.76 -4.60
N SER A 96 -3.78 -9.22 -3.53
CA SER A 96 -4.74 -8.12 -3.59
C SER A 96 -4.09 -6.82 -3.12
N ARG A 97 -3.90 -5.88 -4.06
CA ARG A 97 -3.43 -4.53 -3.74
C ARG A 97 -4.48 -3.77 -2.94
N SER A 98 -5.72 -3.78 -3.42
CA SER A 98 -6.86 -3.05 -2.86
C SER A 98 -7.14 -3.41 -1.39
N LYS A 99 -6.98 -4.68 -1.04
CA LYS A 99 -7.30 -5.19 0.31
C LYS A 99 -6.10 -5.30 1.27
N PHE A 100 -4.89 -5.04 0.78
CA PHE A 100 -3.66 -5.10 1.60
C PHE A 100 -2.85 -3.81 1.50
N CYS A 101 -2.18 -3.57 0.36
CA CYS A 101 -1.29 -2.43 0.18
C CYS A 101 -2.03 -1.10 0.35
N ASP A 102 -3.17 -0.95 -0.33
CA ASP A 102 -3.92 0.32 -0.35
C ASP A 102 -4.51 0.65 1.02
N ARG A 103 -4.78 -0.37 1.87
CA ARG A 103 -5.29 -0.14 3.23
C ARG A 103 -4.30 0.64 4.09
N CYS A 104 -3.02 0.28 4.04
CA CYS A 104 -1.96 1.01 4.75
C CYS A 104 -1.65 2.35 4.08
N HIS A 105 -1.50 2.36 2.76
CA HIS A 105 -1.10 3.57 2.03
C HIS A 105 -2.18 4.67 2.08
N ASN A 106 -3.46 4.30 2.00
CA ASN A 106 -4.55 5.25 2.19
C ASN A 106 -4.64 5.74 3.64
N PHE A 107 -4.38 4.86 4.61
CA PHE A 107 -4.40 5.25 6.02
C PHE A 107 -3.33 6.28 6.38
N VAL A 108 -2.13 6.16 5.79
CA VAL A 108 -1.05 7.14 5.98
C VAL A 108 -1.02 8.21 4.88
N GLU A 109 -2.05 8.26 4.03
CA GLU A 109 -2.23 9.24 2.95
C GLU A 109 -1.06 9.35 1.96
N VAL A 110 -0.39 8.24 1.66
CA VAL A 110 0.70 8.18 0.67
C VAL A 110 0.25 7.48 -0.61
N LYS A 111 0.76 7.95 -1.75
CA LYS A 111 0.54 7.34 -3.07
C LYS A 111 1.87 6.79 -3.60
N PRO A 112 2.14 5.48 -3.48
CA PRO A 112 3.37 4.90 -3.99
C PRO A 112 3.47 5.04 -5.52
N TYR A 113 4.59 5.56 -5.99
CA TYR A 113 4.84 5.75 -7.43
C TYR A 113 5.18 4.45 -8.17
N CYS A 114 5.41 3.34 -7.46
CA CYS A 114 5.69 2.04 -8.06
C CYS A 114 4.58 1.63 -9.06
N TRP A 115 3.34 2.00 -8.77
CA TRP A 115 2.17 1.71 -9.61
C TRP A 115 2.07 2.54 -10.88
N ASN A 116 2.92 3.56 -11.04
CA ASN A 116 3.01 4.29 -12.31
C ASN A 116 3.56 3.41 -13.44
N CYS A 117 4.30 2.36 -13.08
CA CYS A 117 4.88 1.41 -14.03
C CYS A 117 4.43 -0.04 -13.77
N HIS A 118 4.04 -0.39 -12.54
CA HIS A 118 3.59 -1.74 -12.20
C HIS A 118 2.06 -1.86 -12.21
N TYR A 119 1.57 -3.02 -12.65
CA TYR A 119 0.17 -3.40 -12.54
C TYR A 119 -0.01 -4.50 -11.49
N SER A 120 -1.06 -4.38 -10.68
CA SER A 120 -1.44 -5.41 -9.73
C SER A 120 -2.04 -6.64 -10.43
N PRO A 121 -2.02 -7.83 -9.81
CA PRO A 121 -2.65 -9.02 -10.37
C PRO A 121 -4.16 -8.84 -10.64
N GLU A 122 -4.83 -8.02 -9.84
CA GLU A 122 -6.24 -7.67 -10.00
C GLU A 122 -6.46 -6.81 -11.25
N GLU A 123 -5.67 -5.75 -11.44
CA GLU A 123 -5.74 -4.88 -12.63
C GLU A 123 -5.45 -5.66 -13.92
N MET A 124 -4.47 -6.56 -13.88
CA MET A 124 -4.15 -7.42 -15.03
C MET A 124 -5.32 -8.31 -15.44
N LYS A 125 -6.07 -8.85 -14.47
CA LYS A 125 -7.28 -9.65 -14.75
C LYS A 125 -8.39 -8.80 -15.37
N VAL A 126 -8.61 -7.59 -14.85
CA VAL A 126 -9.61 -6.65 -15.39
C VAL A 126 -9.26 -6.23 -16.82
N TRP A 127 -7.98 -5.95 -17.10
CA TRP A 127 -7.52 -5.62 -18.45
C TRP A 127 -7.71 -6.81 -19.41
N ALA A 128 -7.37 -8.02 -18.97
CA ALA A 128 -7.55 -9.23 -19.77
C ALA A 128 -9.03 -9.46 -20.13
N THR A 129 -9.96 -9.34 -19.18
CA THR A 129 -11.40 -9.52 -19.45
C THR A 129 -11.97 -8.42 -20.33
N LYS A 130 -11.56 -7.16 -20.11
CA LYS A 130 -11.98 -6.04 -20.97
C LYS A 130 -11.54 -6.24 -22.42
N ASN A 131 -10.33 -6.72 -22.64
CA ASN A 131 -9.83 -6.97 -24.00
C ASN A 131 -10.53 -8.14 -24.70
N VAL A 132 -10.90 -9.19 -23.96
CA VAL A 132 -11.72 -10.28 -24.51
C VAL A 132 -13.07 -9.73 -24.97
N LYS A 133 -13.75 -8.96 -24.11
CA LYS A 133 -15.05 -8.34 -24.44
C LYS A 133 -14.96 -7.39 -25.63
N LEU A 134 -13.91 -6.55 -25.70
CA LEU A 134 -13.69 -5.64 -26.83
C LEU A 134 -13.44 -6.41 -28.14
N LYS A 135 -12.72 -7.53 -28.09
CA LYS A 135 -12.50 -8.39 -29.27
C LYS A 135 -13.78 -9.11 -29.71
N GLU A 136 -14.58 -9.60 -28.77
CA GLU A 136 -15.89 -10.20 -29.07
C GLU A 136 -16.86 -9.18 -29.69
N GLU A 137 -16.93 -7.97 -29.14
CA GLU A 137 -17.74 -6.88 -29.69
C GLU A 137 -17.26 -6.42 -31.07
N ALA A 138 -15.94 -6.38 -31.32
CA ALA A 138 -15.37 -6.06 -32.62
C ALA A 138 -15.65 -7.17 -33.66
N PHE A 139 -15.50 -8.44 -33.27
CA PHE A 139 -15.78 -9.59 -34.13
C PHE A 139 -17.28 -9.70 -34.47
N SER A 140 -18.15 -9.46 -33.49
CA SER A 140 -19.62 -9.46 -33.70
C SER A 140 -20.10 -8.34 -34.62
N LYS A 141 -19.34 -7.25 -34.75
CA LYS A 141 -19.67 -6.11 -35.62
C LYS A 141 -18.98 -6.18 -36.98
N GLN A 142 -18.17 -7.22 -37.22
CA GLN A 142 -17.49 -7.39 -38.48
C GLN A 142 -18.52 -7.84 -39.52
N PRO A 143 -18.75 -7.07 -40.60
CA PRO A 143 -19.73 -7.45 -41.61
C PRO A 143 -19.32 -8.80 -42.18
N ALA A 144 -20.27 -9.75 -42.28
CA ALA A 144 -20.04 -11.01 -42.95
C ALA A 144 -19.49 -10.70 -44.34
N SER A 145 -18.21 -10.99 -44.57
CA SER A 145 -17.61 -10.88 -45.88
C SER A 145 -18.38 -11.84 -46.78
N HIS A 146 -19.23 -11.27 -47.63
CA HIS A 146 -19.87 -11.99 -48.73
C HIS A 146 -18.77 -12.59 -49.60
N HIS A 147 -18.59 -13.90 -49.48
CA HIS A 147 -18.00 -14.75 -50.49
C HIS A 147 -19.11 -15.62 -51.08
#